data_AF-A0A2V9Z8V2-F1
#
_entry.id   AF-A0A2V9Z8V2-F1
#
_cell.length_a   1.000
_cell.length_b   1.000
_cell.length_c   1.000
_cell.angle_alpha   90.00
_cell.angle_beta   90.00
_cell.angle_gamma   90.00
#
_symmetry.space_group_name_H-M   'P 1'
#
loop_
_entity.id
_entity.type
_entity.pdbx_description
1 polymer ?
#
loop_
_entity_poly.entity_id
_entity_poly.type
_entity_poly.pdbx_seq_one_letter_code
_entity_poly.pdbx_strand_id
1 'polypeptide(L)'
;MSQAASAETHSEQAAVLIIADDADLTRTITSRWQAERSVPAFTLMSGDLCPGINANAFELAIVGSVRPGVLPSVLTILESTGKTVIFLTSSSQLAATVHESHTRTLVLRQHEGWLDALILVSTQALRCAEARLRAECAEQSAALSGAQATLGRYVLEMRHTLNNALTSILGNSELLLAQPGTFSAQGREQIDTIRNMAFRMNEILQRFSSLEMELRYMERQAGHAGHSKSHGVAASS
;
A
#
# COMPACT_ATOMS: atom_id res chain seq x y z
N MET A 1 -10.38 -16.45 -20.02
CA MET A 1 -9.57 -16.72 -18.81
C MET A 1 -8.11 -16.67 -19.21
N SER A 2 -7.31 -15.96 -18.41
CA SER A 2 -5.85 -15.82 -18.46
C SER A 2 -5.23 -14.90 -19.53
N GLN A 3 -5.33 -13.58 -19.28
CA GLN A 3 -4.35 -12.58 -19.68
C GLN A 3 -4.24 -11.57 -18.52
N ALA A 4 -3.48 -11.93 -17.49
CA ALA A 4 -3.08 -11.05 -16.40
C ALA A 4 -1.89 -11.70 -15.67
N ALA A 5 -0.74 -11.77 -16.35
CA ALA A 5 0.52 -12.16 -15.73
C ALA A 5 1.69 -11.60 -16.56
N SER A 6 1.72 -10.28 -16.71
CA SER A 6 2.94 -9.56 -17.06
C SER A 6 2.88 -8.23 -16.31
N ALA A 7 2.75 -8.34 -14.98
CA ALA A 7 3.22 -7.27 -14.13
C ALA A 7 4.74 -7.28 -14.30
N GLU A 8 5.22 -6.28 -15.02
CA GLU A 8 6.62 -5.93 -15.08
C GLU A 8 7.18 -6.01 -13.66
N THR A 9 8.13 -6.93 -13.46
CA THR A 9 9.09 -6.86 -12.35
C THR A 9 9.89 -5.57 -12.52
N HIS A 10 9.28 -4.45 -12.16
CA HIS A 10 9.99 -3.21 -11.86
C HIS A 10 10.83 -3.53 -10.63
N SER A 11 12.14 -3.61 -10.87
CA SER A 11 13.17 -3.86 -9.86
C SER A 11 12.80 -3.19 -8.52
N GLU A 12 12.43 -3.99 -7.51
CA GLU A 12 12.19 -3.57 -6.11
C GLU A 12 13.49 -3.12 -5.42
N GLN A 13 14.47 -2.64 -6.18
CA GLN A 13 15.72 -2.17 -5.63
C GLN A 13 15.55 -0.71 -5.25
N ALA A 14 15.63 -0.43 -3.95
CA ALA A 14 15.66 0.92 -3.43
C ALA A 14 16.66 1.76 -4.24
N ALA A 15 16.22 2.90 -4.78
CA ALA A 15 17.01 3.69 -5.70
C ALA A 15 17.56 4.96 -5.01
N VAL A 16 18.87 5.18 -5.13
CA VAL A 16 19.59 6.32 -4.59
C VAL A 16 20.10 7.19 -5.75
N LEU A 17 19.72 8.46 -5.73
CA LEU A 17 20.22 9.48 -6.65
C LEU A 17 21.42 10.18 -6.02
N ILE A 18 22.59 10.16 -6.66
CA ILE A 18 23.77 10.91 -6.22
C ILE A 18 23.99 12.07 -7.19
N ILE A 19 23.97 13.29 -6.67
CA ILE A 19 24.26 14.52 -7.42
C ILE A 19 25.58 15.08 -6.91
N ALA A 20 26.62 14.99 -7.73
CA ALA A 20 27.92 15.54 -7.43
C ALA A 20 28.71 15.87 -8.71
N ASP A 21 29.47 16.97 -8.67
CA ASP A 21 30.42 17.30 -9.75
C ASP A 21 31.80 16.63 -9.52
N ASP A 22 32.02 16.09 -8.32
CA ASP A 22 33.20 15.32 -7.94
C ASP A 22 32.97 13.81 -8.11
N ALA A 23 33.70 13.22 -9.06
CA ALA A 23 33.65 11.79 -9.35
C ALA A 23 34.26 10.94 -8.22
N ASP A 24 35.25 11.46 -7.48
CA ASP A 24 35.91 10.72 -6.40
C ASP A 24 34.97 10.54 -5.22
N LEU A 25 34.17 11.57 -4.91
CA LEU A 25 33.12 11.50 -3.90
C LEU A 25 32.11 10.38 -4.23
N THR A 26 31.62 10.38 -5.46
CA THR A 26 30.64 9.40 -5.94
C THR A 26 31.19 7.97 -5.87
N ARG A 27 32.44 7.78 -6.32
CA ARG A 27 33.13 6.49 -6.25
C ARG A 27 33.35 6.02 -4.82
N THR A 28 33.69 6.93 -3.91
CA THR A 28 33.90 6.61 -2.49
C THR A 28 32.62 6.13 -1.82
N ILE A 29 31.51 6.82 -2.05
CA ILE A 29 30.18 6.45 -1.52
C ILE A 29 29.76 5.09 -2.04
N THR A 30 29.76 4.92 -3.36
CA THR A 30 29.36 3.66 -4.00
C THR A 30 30.24 2.49 -3.58
N SER A 31 31.57 2.67 -3.54
CA SER A 31 32.50 1.63 -3.11
C SER A 31 32.30 1.20 -1.66
N ARG A 32 32.02 2.15 -0.74
CA ARG A 32 31.75 1.79 0.66
C ARG A 32 30.43 1.02 0.78
N TRP A 33 29.43 1.38 -0.01
CA TRP A 33 28.13 0.71 0.02
C TRP A 33 28.20 -0.74 -0.46
N GLN A 34 29.13 -1.06 -1.37
CA GLN A 34 29.36 -2.45 -1.81
C GLN A 34 29.76 -3.40 -0.67
N ALA A 35 30.24 -2.87 0.46
CA ALA A 35 30.53 -3.68 1.65
C ALA A 35 29.27 -3.97 2.50
N GLU A 36 28.14 -3.32 2.21
CA GLU A 36 26.88 -3.54 2.91
C GLU A 36 26.13 -4.75 2.35
N ARG A 37 25.27 -5.36 3.18
CA ARG A 37 24.47 -6.53 2.78
C ARG A 37 23.43 -6.21 1.70
N SER A 38 22.98 -4.96 1.64
CA SER A 38 21.98 -4.50 0.68
C SER A 38 22.52 -3.29 -0.07
N VAL A 39 22.63 -3.44 -1.39
CA VAL A 39 23.16 -2.41 -2.28
C VAL A 39 22.00 -1.85 -3.11
N PRO A 40 21.68 -0.56 -2.98
CA PRO A 40 20.63 0.08 -3.76
C PRO A 40 21.05 0.23 -5.23
N ALA A 41 20.07 0.47 -6.09
CA ALA A 41 20.35 0.96 -7.44
C ALA A 41 20.83 2.41 -7.34
N PHE A 42 21.93 2.75 -8.02
CA PHE A 42 22.46 4.11 -8.03
C PHE A 42 22.20 4.79 -9.37
N THR A 43 21.68 6.02 -9.30
CA THR A 43 21.62 6.96 -10.42
C THR A 43 22.58 8.09 -10.14
N LEU A 44 23.49 8.38 -11.07
CA LEU A 44 24.51 9.42 -10.91
C LEU A 44 24.18 10.60 -11.82
N MET A 45 24.20 11.81 -11.27
CA MET A 45 23.97 13.05 -12.02
C MET A 45 24.97 14.14 -11.59
N SER A 46 25.32 15.02 -12.52
CA SER A 46 26.00 16.29 -12.19
C SER A 46 24.97 17.35 -11.85
N GLY A 47 25.36 18.38 -11.08
CA GLY A 47 24.46 19.44 -10.64
C GLY A 47 23.76 20.18 -11.78
N ASP A 48 24.38 20.22 -12.97
CA ASP A 48 23.86 20.91 -14.15
C ASP A 48 22.66 20.19 -14.79
N LEU A 49 22.47 18.90 -14.49
CA LEU A 49 21.41 18.07 -15.07
C LEU A 49 20.15 17.99 -14.19
N CYS A 50 20.12 18.68 -13.05
CA CYS A 50 19.03 18.63 -12.08
C CYS A 50 17.62 19.04 -12.57
N PRO A 51 17.42 19.90 -13.60
CA PRO A 51 16.07 20.23 -14.06
C PRO A 51 15.27 19.03 -14.60
N GLY A 52 15.91 17.89 -14.91
CA GLY A 52 15.26 16.69 -15.47
C GLY A 52 14.94 15.58 -14.46
N ILE A 53 14.92 15.86 -13.15
CA ILE A 53 14.76 14.84 -12.11
C ILE A 53 13.33 14.28 -12.10
N ASN A 54 13.20 12.96 -12.23
CA ASN A 54 11.96 12.23 -11.99
C ASN A 54 11.86 11.82 -10.51
N ALA A 55 10.93 12.43 -9.77
CA ALA A 55 10.71 12.18 -8.33
C ALA A 55 10.36 10.71 -7.99
N ASN A 56 9.87 9.94 -8.96
CA ASN A 56 9.50 8.54 -8.77
C ASN A 56 10.65 7.57 -9.05
N ALA A 57 11.80 8.06 -9.55
CA ALA A 57 12.93 7.22 -9.89
C ALA A 57 13.88 6.94 -8.71
N PHE A 58 13.68 7.58 -7.56
CA PHE A 58 14.54 7.43 -6.38
C PHE A 58 13.75 7.65 -5.08
N GLU A 59 14.26 7.07 -3.99
CA GLU A 59 13.71 7.27 -2.64
C GLU A 59 14.61 8.17 -1.77
N LEU A 60 15.88 8.28 -2.14
CA LEU A 60 16.88 9.07 -1.45
C LEU A 60 17.76 9.81 -2.45
N ALA A 61 17.97 11.10 -2.23
CA ALA A 61 18.97 11.90 -2.94
C ALA A 61 20.15 12.25 -2.03
N ILE A 62 21.37 12.09 -2.53
CA ILE A 62 22.61 12.51 -1.89
C ILE A 62 23.22 13.59 -2.75
N VAL A 63 23.34 14.80 -2.22
CA VAL A 63 23.95 15.94 -2.90
C VAL A 63 25.31 16.18 -2.27
N GLY A 64 26.37 16.24 -3.07
CA GLY A 64 27.71 16.56 -2.59
C GLY A 64 28.50 17.33 -3.64
N SER A 65 29.55 18.06 -3.23
CA SER A 65 30.47 18.81 -4.12
C SER A 65 29.84 19.33 -5.43
N VAL A 66 28.78 20.14 -5.30
CA VAL A 66 28.14 20.84 -6.44
C VAL A 66 28.60 22.29 -6.43
N ARG A 67 28.74 22.91 -7.62
CA ARG A 67 29.06 24.34 -7.73
C ARG A 67 28.11 25.22 -6.89
N PRO A 68 28.62 26.17 -6.08
CA PRO A 68 27.80 26.98 -5.17
C PRO A 68 26.64 27.75 -5.84
N GLY A 69 26.80 28.14 -7.12
CA GLY A 69 25.76 28.84 -7.87
C GLY A 69 24.57 27.97 -8.26
N VAL A 70 24.73 26.65 -8.33
CA VAL A 70 23.69 25.69 -8.76
C VAL A 70 23.05 25.00 -7.56
N LEU A 71 23.79 24.86 -6.45
CA LEU A 71 23.36 24.16 -5.23
C LEU A 71 21.97 24.59 -4.70
N PRO A 72 21.63 25.88 -4.54
CA PRO A 72 20.30 26.27 -4.04
C PRO A 72 19.16 25.77 -4.94
N SER A 73 19.34 25.85 -6.26
CA SER A 73 18.35 25.38 -7.23
C SER A 73 18.17 23.86 -7.15
N VAL A 74 19.26 23.10 -7.01
CA VAL A 74 19.20 21.63 -6.84
C VAL A 74 18.43 21.26 -5.58
N LEU A 75 18.76 21.87 -4.45
CA LEU A 75 18.11 21.56 -3.18
C LEU A 75 16.62 21.94 -3.21
N THR A 76 16.27 23.09 -3.78
CA THR A 76 14.86 23.50 -3.95
C THR A 76 14.07 22.49 -4.80
N ILE A 77 14.64 22.03 -5.92
CA ILE A 77 14.02 20.99 -6.77
C ILE A 77 13.84 19.70 -5.97
N LEU A 78 14.86 19.25 -5.24
CA LEU A 78 14.80 18.01 -4.47
C LEU A 78 13.82 18.08 -3.30
N GLU A 79 13.73 19.20 -2.57
CA GLU A 79 12.75 19.35 -1.48
C GLU A 79 11.31 19.29 -1.99
N SER A 80 11.06 19.78 -3.22
CA SER A 80 9.75 19.72 -3.86
C SER A 80 9.30 18.28 -4.16
N THR A 81 10.24 17.34 -4.33
CA THR A 81 9.94 15.91 -4.56
C THR A 81 9.36 15.23 -3.32
N GLY A 82 9.62 15.80 -2.15
CA GLY A 82 9.23 15.24 -0.86
C GLY A 82 9.96 13.96 -0.44
N LYS A 83 10.97 13.53 -1.20
CA LYS A 83 11.88 12.43 -0.84
C LYS A 83 12.93 12.88 0.17
N THR A 84 13.65 11.94 0.78
CA THR A 84 14.74 12.28 1.69
C THR A 84 15.92 12.84 0.89
N VAL A 85 16.49 13.95 1.35
CA VAL A 85 17.65 14.60 0.75
C VAL A 85 18.75 14.70 1.79
N ILE A 86 19.94 14.20 1.48
CA ILE A 86 21.14 14.34 2.30
C ILE A 86 22.12 15.24 1.57
N PHE A 87 22.50 16.36 2.18
CA PHE A 87 23.52 17.26 1.67
C PHE A 87 24.86 17.04 2.39
N LEU A 88 25.90 16.76 1.62
CA LEU A 88 27.27 16.53 2.07
C LEU A 88 28.11 17.80 1.89
N THR A 89 28.74 18.25 2.98
CA THR A 89 29.65 19.40 2.90
C THR A 89 30.76 19.33 3.95
N SER A 90 31.95 19.78 3.59
CA SER A 90 33.06 19.98 4.54
C SER A 90 33.00 21.37 5.19
N SER A 91 32.27 22.32 4.60
CA SER A 91 32.18 23.71 5.06
C SER A 91 31.10 23.88 6.13
N SER A 92 31.51 24.30 7.33
CA SER A 92 30.58 24.61 8.42
C SER A 92 29.64 25.77 8.10
N GLN A 93 30.09 26.73 7.29
CA GLN A 93 29.27 27.88 6.91
C GLN A 93 28.17 27.47 5.93
N LEU A 94 28.52 26.70 4.89
CA LEU A 94 27.52 26.17 3.95
C LEU A 94 26.53 25.22 4.64
N ALA A 95 27.00 24.43 5.61
CA ALA A 95 26.13 23.57 6.40
C ALA A 95 25.05 24.38 7.15
N ALA A 96 25.44 25.47 7.82
CA ALA A 96 24.51 26.35 8.52
C ALA A 96 23.54 27.04 7.56
N THR A 97 24.03 27.58 6.44
CA THR A 97 23.19 28.24 5.44
C THR A 97 22.15 27.29 4.84
N VAL A 98 22.53 26.06 4.50
CA VAL A 98 21.58 25.06 3.98
C VAL A 98 20.58 24.66 5.06
N HIS A 99 21.03 24.44 6.30
CA HIS A 99 20.13 24.08 7.39
C HIS A 99 19.07 25.17 7.68
N GLU A 100 19.45 26.45 7.59
CA GLU A 100 18.52 27.57 7.78
C GLU A 100 17.56 27.76 6.60
N SER A 101 18.01 27.49 5.37
CA SER A 101 17.22 27.74 4.15
C SER A 101 16.38 26.54 3.68
N HIS A 102 16.74 25.32 4.06
CA HIS A 102 16.17 24.06 3.57
C HIS A 102 15.91 23.11 4.74
N THR A 103 14.69 23.16 5.28
CA THR A 103 14.32 22.46 6.53
C THR A 103 14.15 20.95 6.37
N ARG A 104 13.98 20.45 5.14
CA ARG A 104 13.77 19.02 4.86
C ARG A 104 15.06 18.32 4.44
N THR A 105 16.11 19.08 4.20
CA THR A 105 17.42 18.58 3.80
C THR A 105 18.25 18.21 5.03
N LEU A 106 18.68 16.94 5.11
CA LEU A 106 19.58 16.45 6.14
C LEU A 106 21.01 16.85 5.79
N VAL A 107 21.61 17.72 6.59
CA VAL A 107 23.00 18.17 6.36
C VAL A 107 23.96 17.24 7.11
N LEU A 108 24.87 16.60 6.37
CA LEU A 108 25.92 15.75 6.92
C LEU A 108 27.30 16.35 6.62
N ARG A 109 28.07 16.59 7.68
CA ARG A 109 29.42 17.16 7.56
C ARG A 109 30.46 16.08 7.25
N GLN A 110 31.37 16.37 6.32
CA GLN A 110 32.50 15.49 5.99
C GLN A 110 33.63 15.64 7.02
N HIS A 111 33.44 15.05 8.21
CA HIS A 111 34.48 14.88 9.24
C HIS A 111 34.84 13.39 9.40
N GLU A 112 35.71 13.04 10.34
CA GLU A 112 36.08 11.64 10.60
C GLU A 112 34.84 10.73 10.77
N GLY A 113 34.80 9.60 10.05
CA GLY A 113 33.67 8.66 10.07
C GLY A 113 32.42 9.10 9.30
N TRP A 114 32.46 10.22 8.55
CA TRP A 114 31.30 10.72 7.79
C TRP A 114 30.71 9.69 6.84
N LEU A 115 31.56 8.84 6.27
CA LEU A 115 31.15 7.85 5.29
C LEU A 115 30.31 6.75 5.93
N ASP A 116 30.69 6.23 7.10
CA ASP A 116 29.88 5.26 7.84
C ASP A 116 28.56 5.87 8.32
N ALA A 117 28.60 7.13 8.78
CA ALA A 117 27.39 7.87 9.15
C ALA A 117 26.45 8.05 7.95
N LEU A 118 26.98 8.38 6.78
CA LEU A 118 26.20 8.49 5.54
C LEU A 118 25.52 7.16 5.23
N ILE A 119 26.26 6.06 5.16
CA ILE A 119 25.71 4.75 4.85
C ILE A 119 24.62 4.35 5.86
N LEU A 120 24.85 4.58 7.15
CA LEU A 120 23.87 4.29 8.20
C LEU A 120 22.57 5.09 8.01
N VAL A 121 22.68 6.42 7.89
CA VAL A 121 21.52 7.31 7.74
C VAL A 121 20.79 7.01 6.44
N SER A 122 21.51 6.82 5.35
CA SER A 122 20.94 6.50 4.06
C SER A 122 20.22 5.15 4.06
N THR A 123 20.81 4.12 4.66
CA THR A 123 20.17 2.79 4.80
C THR A 123 18.88 2.89 5.62
N GLN A 124 18.91 3.67 6.70
CA GLN A 124 17.70 3.89 7.50
C GLN A 124 16.64 4.67 6.73
N ALA A 125 17.02 5.70 5.98
CA ALA A 125 16.09 6.46 5.14
C ALA A 125 15.40 5.57 4.11
N LEU A 126 16.14 4.68 3.45
CA LEU A 126 15.57 3.71 2.50
C LEU A 126 14.60 2.74 3.18
N ARG A 127 14.95 2.22 4.36
CA ARG A 127 14.05 1.36 5.15
C ARG A 127 12.77 2.08 5.57
N CYS A 128 12.88 3.34 5.99
CA CYS A 128 11.73 4.17 6.32
C CYS A 128 10.83 4.40 5.10
N ALA A 129 11.40 4.66 3.93
CA ALA A 129 10.65 4.83 2.69
C ALA A 129 9.91 3.55 2.30
N GLU A 130 10.58 2.39 2.36
CA GLU A 130 9.98 1.09 2.08
C GLU A 130 8.86 0.73 3.07
N ALA A 131 9.09 0.96 4.36
CA ALA A 131 8.08 0.73 5.39
C ALA A 131 6.85 1.62 5.20
N ARG A 132 7.03 2.88 4.80
CA ARG A 132 5.93 3.80 4.48
C ARG A 132 5.11 3.30 3.28
N LEU A 133 5.77 2.91 2.19
CA LEU A 133 5.07 2.37 1.02
C LEU A 133 4.27 1.12 1.37
N ARG A 134 4.85 0.21 2.16
CA ARG A 134 4.15 -0.98 2.66
C ARG A 134 2.94 -0.63 3.53
N ALA A 135 3.07 0.39 4.39
CA ALA A 135 1.96 0.87 5.21
C ALA A 135 0.83 1.46 4.36
N GLU A 136 1.14 2.31 3.37
CA GLU A 136 0.15 2.90 2.47
C GLU A 136 -0.62 1.83 1.68
N CYS A 137 0.08 0.80 1.16
CA CYS A 137 -0.57 -0.33 0.49
C CYS A 137 -1.47 -1.12 1.44
N ALA A 138 -1.01 -1.37 2.68
CA ALA A 138 -1.79 -2.07 3.68
C ALA A 138 -3.04 -1.29 4.10
N GLU A 139 -2.94 0.04 4.24
CA GLU A 139 -4.07 0.93 4.54
C GLU A 139 -5.12 0.90 3.44
N GLN A 140 -4.71 0.96 2.16
CA GLN A 140 -5.63 0.86 1.03
C GLN A 140 -6.35 -0.49 0.99
N SER A 141 -5.62 -1.59 1.21
CA SER A 141 -6.20 -2.93 1.27
C SER A 141 -7.16 -3.10 2.45
N ALA A 142 -6.81 -2.54 3.62
CA ALA A 142 -7.65 -2.54 4.81
C ALA A 142 -8.92 -1.71 4.61
N ALA A 143 -8.84 -0.55 3.95
CA ALA A 143 -9.98 0.28 3.63
C ALA A 143 -10.98 -0.46 2.72
N LEU A 144 -10.48 -1.13 1.68
CA LEU A 144 -11.29 -1.95 0.79
C LEU A 144 -11.95 -3.13 1.53
N SER A 145 -11.18 -3.83 2.36
CA SER A 145 -11.69 -4.93 3.19
C SER A 145 -12.76 -4.45 4.18
N GLY A 146 -12.57 -3.28 4.78
CA GLY A 146 -13.53 -2.64 5.69
C GLY A 146 -14.85 -2.28 4.98
N ALA A 147 -14.78 -1.76 3.76
CA ALA A 147 -15.98 -1.48 2.96
C ALA A 147 -16.75 -2.76 2.62
N GLN A 148 -16.05 -3.83 2.23
CA GLN A 148 -16.67 -5.13 1.94
C GLN A 148 -17.30 -5.76 3.19
N ALA A 149 -16.62 -5.70 4.33
CA ALA A 149 -17.15 -6.17 5.61
C ALA A 149 -18.41 -5.40 6.02
N THR A 150 -18.45 -4.08 5.78
CA THR A 150 -19.62 -3.24 6.05
C THR A 150 -20.81 -3.65 5.19
N LEU A 151 -20.61 -3.89 3.89
CA LEU A 151 -21.65 -4.41 3.00
C LEU A 151 -22.15 -5.79 3.43
N GLY A 152 -21.24 -6.70 3.77
CA GLY A 152 -21.60 -8.03 4.27
C GLY A 152 -22.46 -7.95 5.54
N ARG A 153 -22.07 -7.09 6.50
CA ARG A 153 -22.86 -6.84 7.71
C ARG A 153 -24.25 -6.31 7.40
N TYR A 154 -24.37 -5.38 6.45
CA TYR A 154 -25.67 -4.86 6.03
C TYR A 154 -26.57 -5.93 5.41
N VAL A 155 -26.03 -6.81 4.56
CA VAL A 155 -26.79 -7.94 3.98
C VAL A 155 -27.30 -8.88 5.08
N LEU A 156 -26.46 -9.17 6.09
CA LEU A 156 -26.84 -10.02 7.22
C LEU A 156 -27.92 -9.36 8.10
N GLU A 157 -27.81 -8.05 8.33
CA GLU A 157 -28.81 -7.27 9.05
C GLU A 157 -30.16 -7.23 8.30
N MET A 158 -30.13 -7.09 6.98
CA MET A 158 -31.32 -7.08 6.13
C MET A 158 -31.97 -8.45 5.90
N ARG A 159 -31.34 -9.55 6.36
CA ARG A 159 -31.82 -10.92 6.14
C ARG A 159 -33.28 -11.12 6.55
N HIS A 160 -33.68 -10.66 7.73
CA HIS A 160 -35.05 -10.84 8.21
C HIS A 160 -36.06 -10.09 7.34
N THR A 161 -35.77 -8.82 6.99
CA THR A 161 -36.63 -8.01 6.13
C THR A 161 -36.76 -8.63 4.73
N LEU A 162 -35.66 -9.08 4.15
CA LEU A 162 -35.65 -9.74 2.84
C LEU A 162 -36.43 -11.06 2.87
N ASN A 163 -36.24 -11.89 3.89
CA ASN A 163 -36.98 -13.15 4.04
C ASN A 163 -38.48 -12.91 4.17
N ASN A 164 -38.90 -11.90 4.93
CA ASN A 164 -40.31 -11.54 5.07
C ASN A 164 -40.91 -11.09 3.73
N ALA A 165 -40.20 -10.23 2.99
CA ALA A 165 -40.63 -9.76 1.68
C ALA A 165 -40.74 -10.92 0.67
N LEU A 166 -39.73 -11.80 0.61
CA LEU A 166 -39.73 -12.96 -0.26
C LEU A 166 -40.84 -13.95 0.10
N THR A 167 -41.06 -14.21 1.39
CA THR A 167 -42.15 -15.07 1.86
C THR A 167 -43.52 -14.55 1.41
N SER A 168 -43.71 -13.23 1.49
CA SER A 168 -44.94 -12.58 0.99
C SER A 168 -45.08 -12.69 -0.53
N ILE A 169 -44.03 -12.40 -1.30
CA ILE A 169 -44.06 -12.52 -2.77
C ILE A 169 -44.37 -13.96 -3.21
N LEU A 170 -43.73 -14.93 -2.56
CA LEU A 170 -43.91 -16.35 -2.84
C LEU A 170 -45.35 -16.79 -2.57
N GLY A 171 -45.84 -16.52 -1.35
CA GLY A 171 -47.18 -16.90 -0.94
C GLY A 171 -48.27 -16.25 -1.78
N ASN A 172 -48.13 -14.96 -2.12
CA ASN A 172 -49.07 -14.29 -3.01
C ASN A 172 -49.03 -14.87 -4.43
N SER A 173 -47.84 -15.17 -4.97
CA SER A 173 -47.72 -15.78 -6.29
C SER A 173 -48.38 -17.17 -6.34
N GLU A 174 -48.19 -17.98 -5.29
CA GLU A 174 -48.83 -19.30 -5.18
C GLU A 174 -50.35 -19.20 -5.07
N LEU A 175 -50.87 -18.28 -4.26
CA LEU A 175 -52.32 -18.04 -4.14
C LEU A 175 -52.94 -17.59 -5.47
N LEU A 176 -52.28 -16.69 -6.20
CA LEU A 176 -52.75 -16.21 -7.50
C LEU A 176 -52.72 -17.31 -8.57
N LEU A 177 -51.70 -18.17 -8.55
CA LEU A 177 -51.60 -19.31 -9.48
C LEU A 177 -52.62 -20.41 -9.17
N ALA A 178 -53.01 -20.57 -7.90
CA ALA A 178 -53.99 -21.57 -7.47
C ALA A 178 -55.44 -21.24 -7.88
N GLN A 179 -55.77 -19.96 -8.14
CA GLN A 179 -57.10 -19.56 -8.55
C GLN A 179 -57.36 -19.85 -10.05
N PRO A 180 -58.31 -20.73 -10.40
CA PRO A 180 -58.62 -21.03 -11.80
C PRO A 180 -59.40 -19.87 -12.46
N GLY A 181 -59.00 -19.47 -13.67
CA GLY A 181 -59.79 -18.57 -14.53
C GLY A 181 -59.58 -17.07 -14.27
N THR A 182 -58.81 -16.67 -13.25
CA THR A 182 -58.58 -15.25 -12.91
C THR A 182 -57.61 -14.54 -13.86
N PHE A 183 -56.62 -15.27 -14.40
CA PHE A 183 -55.55 -14.71 -15.25
C PHE A 183 -55.49 -15.40 -16.61
N SER A 184 -55.05 -14.65 -17.63
CA SER A 184 -54.72 -15.21 -18.94
C SER A 184 -53.54 -16.19 -18.83
N ALA A 185 -53.34 -17.04 -19.86
CA ALA A 185 -52.20 -17.97 -19.91
C ALA A 185 -50.85 -17.22 -19.77
N GLN A 186 -50.71 -16.09 -20.46
CA GLN A 186 -49.53 -15.22 -20.37
C GLN A 186 -49.37 -14.61 -18.98
N GLY A 187 -50.46 -14.17 -18.34
CA GLY A 187 -50.42 -13.64 -16.98
C GLY A 187 -49.98 -14.69 -15.95
N ARG A 188 -50.43 -15.95 -16.11
CA ARG A 188 -49.96 -17.06 -15.27
C ARG A 188 -48.47 -17.34 -15.46
N GLU A 189 -47.98 -17.35 -16.69
CA GLU A 189 -46.54 -17.55 -16.99
C GLU A 189 -45.66 -16.46 -16.33
N GLN A 190 -46.12 -15.21 -16.35
CA GLN A 190 -45.42 -14.10 -15.68
C GLN A 190 -45.39 -14.28 -14.15
N ILE A 191 -46.50 -14.68 -13.53
CA ILE A 191 -46.55 -14.93 -12.08
C ILE A 191 -45.65 -16.12 -11.70
N ASP A 192 -45.61 -17.17 -12.54
CA ASP A 192 -44.71 -18.31 -12.34
C ASP A 192 -43.24 -17.89 -12.39
N THR A 193 -42.89 -17.01 -13.33
CA THR A 193 -41.54 -16.42 -13.44
C THR A 193 -41.17 -15.63 -12.18
N ILE A 194 -42.07 -14.80 -11.65
CA ILE A 194 -41.86 -14.05 -10.41
C ILE A 194 -41.63 -15.00 -9.23
N ARG A 195 -42.46 -16.04 -9.10
CA ARG A 195 -42.30 -17.07 -8.06
C ARG A 195 -40.93 -17.74 -8.14
N ASN A 196 -40.51 -18.14 -9.34
CA ASN A 196 -39.23 -18.81 -9.56
C ASN A 196 -38.04 -17.89 -9.25
N MET A 197 -38.13 -16.59 -9.56
CA MET A 197 -37.11 -15.61 -9.18
C MET A 197 -37.06 -15.37 -7.67
N ALA A 198 -38.21 -15.33 -6.98
CA ALA A 198 -38.26 -15.22 -5.52
C ALA A 198 -37.62 -16.44 -4.83
N PHE A 199 -37.86 -17.66 -5.34
CA PHE A 199 -37.17 -18.87 -4.87
C PHE A 199 -35.63 -18.77 -5.03
N ARG A 200 -35.15 -18.34 -6.20
CA ARG A 200 -33.71 -18.16 -6.45
C ARG A 200 -33.09 -17.14 -5.48
N MET A 201 -33.78 -16.04 -5.19
CA MET A 201 -33.31 -15.04 -4.23
C MET A 201 -33.24 -15.62 -2.80
N ASN A 202 -34.21 -16.46 -2.41
CA ASN A 202 -34.20 -17.12 -1.11
C ASN A 202 -32.98 -18.07 -0.96
N GLU A 203 -32.67 -18.85 -1.99
CA GLU A 203 -31.47 -19.70 -2.00
C GLU A 203 -30.17 -18.89 -1.86
N ILE A 204 -30.07 -17.73 -2.52
CA ILE A 204 -28.91 -16.84 -2.42
C ILE A 204 -28.74 -16.34 -0.96
N LEU A 205 -29.83 -15.95 -0.29
CA LEU A 205 -29.77 -15.52 1.11
C LEU A 205 -29.39 -16.64 2.08
N GLN A 206 -29.84 -17.87 1.79
CA GLN A 206 -29.42 -19.06 2.55
C GLN A 206 -27.92 -19.31 2.40
N ARG A 207 -27.36 -19.18 1.18
CA ARG A 207 -25.91 -19.28 0.95
C ARG A 207 -25.13 -18.23 1.75
N PHE A 208 -25.59 -16.97 1.78
CA PHE A 208 -24.96 -15.94 2.61
C PHE A 208 -24.99 -16.29 4.11
N SER A 209 -26.08 -16.87 4.60
CA SER A 209 -26.19 -17.30 6.00
C SER A 209 -25.29 -18.49 6.33
N SER A 210 -25.11 -19.43 5.40
CA SER A 210 -24.15 -20.53 5.54
C SER A 210 -22.71 -20.00 5.61
N LEU A 211 -22.37 -19.05 4.74
CA LEU A 211 -21.05 -18.44 4.69
C LEU A 211 -20.74 -17.61 5.96
N GLU A 212 -21.74 -16.92 6.52
CA GLU A 212 -21.62 -16.26 7.83
C GLU A 212 -21.22 -17.25 8.94
N MET A 213 -21.87 -18.41 8.99
CA MET A 213 -21.60 -19.43 10.00
C MET A 213 -20.20 -20.04 9.86
N GLU A 214 -19.76 -20.29 8.62
CA GLU A 214 -18.41 -20.76 8.32
C GLU A 214 -17.35 -19.74 8.76
N LEU A 215 -17.53 -18.46 8.42
CA LEU A 215 -16.62 -17.39 8.83
C LEU A 215 -16.51 -17.28 10.36
N ARG A 216 -17.63 -17.28 11.07
CA ARG A 216 -17.64 -17.26 12.55
C ARG A 216 -16.93 -18.47 13.15
N TYR A 217 -17.01 -19.63 12.50
CA TYR A 217 -16.31 -20.83 12.94
C TYR A 217 -14.79 -20.73 12.72
N MET A 218 -14.36 -20.20 11.57
CA MET A 218 -12.95 -19.93 11.28
C MET A 218 -12.34 -18.91 12.24
N GLU A 219 -13.05 -17.81 12.56
CA GLU A 219 -12.60 -16.81 13.54
C GLU A 219 -12.32 -17.42 14.92
N ARG A 220 -13.22 -18.29 15.41
CA ARG A 220 -13.04 -18.96 16.71
C ARG A 220 -11.83 -19.88 16.72
N GLN A 221 -11.58 -20.61 15.64
CA GLN A 221 -10.40 -21.48 15.52
C GLN A 221 -9.10 -20.68 15.49
N ALA A 222 -9.06 -19.56 14.76
CA ALA A 222 -7.90 -18.67 14.72
C ALA A 222 -7.59 -18.09 16.11
N GLY A 223 -8.62 -17.70 16.87
CA GLY A 223 -8.47 -17.22 18.26
C GLY A 223 -7.89 -18.27 19.21
N HIS A 224 -8.31 -19.54 19.09
CA HIS A 224 -7.79 -20.64 19.91
C HIS A 224 -6.35 -21.04 19.53
N ALA A 225 -5.99 -20.97 18.25
CA ALA A 225 -4.62 -21.22 17.78
C ALA A 225 -3.64 -20.12 18.26
N GLY A 226 -4.08 -18.86 18.32
CA GLY A 226 -3.30 -17.75 18.86
C GLY A 226 -3.02 -17.87 20.37
N HIS A 227 -4.02 -18.24 21.16
CA HIS A 227 -3.87 -18.45 22.62
C HIS A 227 -3.02 -19.68 22.98
N SER A 228 -3.06 -20.76 22.17
CA SER A 228 -2.22 -21.94 22.43
C SER A 228 -0.73 -21.67 22.16
N LYS A 229 -0.40 -20.79 21.21
CA LYS A 229 1.00 -20.39 20.93
C LYS A 229 1.56 -19.43 21.99
N SER A 230 0.75 -18.55 22.58
CA SER A 230 1.22 -17.66 23.65
C SER A 230 1.49 -18.40 24.97
N HIS A 231 0.75 -19.48 25.27
CA HIS A 231 1.00 -20.30 26.46
C HIS A 231 2.21 -21.25 26.32
N GLY A 232 2.64 -21.60 25.10
CA GLY A 232 3.82 -22.43 24.88
C GLY A 232 5.16 -21.72 25.09
N VAL A 233 5.20 -20.39 25.01
CA VAL A 233 6.44 -19.59 25.18
C VAL A 233 6.69 -19.22 26.64
N ALA A 234 5.66 -19.18 27.48
CA ALA A 234 5.79 -18.82 28.90
C ALA A 234 6.20 -20.00 29.82
N ALA A 235 6.23 -21.24 29.32
CA ALA A 235 6.56 -22.44 30.10
C ALA A 235 8.01 -22.95 29.88
N SER A 236 8.86 -22.19 29.17
CA SER A 236 10.24 -22.59 28.85
C SER A 236 11.29 -21.55 29.24
N SER A 237 11.07 -20.77 30.31
CA SER A 237 12.09 -19.88 30.90
C SER A 237 12.29 -20.20 32.37
#